data_AF-A0A932SUA4-F1
#
_entry.id   AF-A0A932SUA4-F1
#
_cell.length_a   1.000
_cell.length_b   1.000
_cell.length_c   1.000
_cell.angle_alpha   90.00
_cell.angle_beta   90.00
_cell.angle_gamma   90.00
#
_symmetry.space_group_name_H-M   'P 1'
#
loop_
_entity.id
_entity.type
_entity.pdbx_description
1 polymer ?
#
loop_
_entity_poly.entity_id
_entity_poly.type
_entity_poly.pdbx_seq_one_letter_code
_entity_poly.pdbx_strand_id
1 'polypeptide(L)'
;MTRCEWIHWLARTLAAGVLAMALAGFARAQGTGGGGGGTGGGSGGSGGSGGSTGNAAGGILVDAAGVVKPMFHQDASGRLDRKRREELAGRQLPADVNRHSRMRMVSLPRLEAALGQSLGDKQPLPRELAHLAGLQRIDYVFAYPAERDLVIAGPAEGFAEDGAGRAIGITSGRPALRLEDLLVALRSFGRGQGMIRCSIDPNPAKLAEFMAFVQRINGGGTFDSAKVQHQQMAEILGLQDVSVSGVPGDSQFAELLVEADVRMKHVAIGLDRPPLKGFRSHLAMVGAGARR
;
A
#
# COMPACT_ATOMS: atom_id res chain seq x y z
N MET A 1 -40.48 25.18 -17.69
CA MET A 1 -39.84 26.50 -17.49
C MET A 1 -38.53 26.25 -16.72
N THR A 2 -37.43 25.86 -17.38
CA THR A 2 -36.37 26.72 -17.97
C THR A 2 -35.69 27.70 -17.00
N ARG A 3 -34.43 27.39 -16.65
CA ARG A 3 -33.20 28.24 -16.58
C ARG A 3 -32.17 27.52 -15.67
N CYS A 4 -31.18 26.79 -16.18
CA CYS A 4 -29.92 27.16 -16.85
C CYS A 4 -28.96 27.99 -15.97
N GLU A 5 -27.77 27.40 -15.74
CA GLU A 5 -26.65 27.81 -14.88
C GLU A 5 -25.97 29.12 -15.34
N TRP A 6 -24.97 29.61 -14.59
CA TRP A 6 -23.65 30.12 -15.09
C TRP A 6 -22.92 31.05 -14.10
N ILE A 7 -23.54 31.54 -13.01
CA ILE A 7 -22.91 32.58 -12.16
C ILE A 7 -22.18 32.04 -10.90
N HIS A 8 -22.40 30.79 -10.48
CA HIS A 8 -21.73 30.26 -9.28
C HIS A 8 -20.36 29.61 -9.52
N TRP A 9 -19.92 29.45 -10.78
CA TRP A 9 -18.63 28.82 -11.11
C TRP A 9 -17.44 29.81 -11.12
N LEU A 10 -17.69 31.11 -11.25
CA LEU A 10 -16.63 32.15 -11.26
C LEU A 10 -16.25 32.66 -9.85
N ALA A 11 -17.09 32.46 -8.84
CA ALA A 11 -16.78 32.90 -7.46
C ALA A 11 -16.04 31.84 -6.62
N ARG A 12 -16.10 30.55 -7.01
CA ARG A 12 -15.40 29.45 -6.29
C ARG A 12 -14.00 29.15 -6.83
N THR A 13 -13.65 29.66 -8.01
CA THR A 13 -12.32 29.50 -8.61
C THR A 13 -11.30 30.52 -8.11
N LEU A 14 -11.71 31.56 -7.36
CA LEU A 14 -10.79 32.53 -6.74
C LEU A 14 -10.49 32.26 -5.26
N ALA A 15 -11.24 31.39 -4.57
CA ALA A 15 -11.01 31.05 -3.16
C ALA A 15 -10.29 29.71 -2.93
N ALA A 16 -10.10 28.89 -3.97
CA ALA A 16 -9.39 27.60 -3.89
C ALA A 16 -7.87 27.71 -4.14
N GLY A 17 -7.35 28.91 -4.40
CA GLY A 17 -5.95 29.15 -4.79
C GLY A 17 -4.95 29.39 -3.65
N VAL A 18 -5.37 29.39 -2.38
CA VAL A 18 -4.49 29.83 -1.26
C VAL A 18 -4.27 28.76 -0.18
N LEU A 19 -5.03 27.66 -0.14
CA LEU A 19 -4.88 26.65 0.91
C LEU A 19 -3.92 25.48 0.57
N ALA A 20 -3.39 25.44 -0.65
CA ALA A 20 -2.35 24.46 -1.05
C ALA A 20 -0.91 24.96 -0.79
N MET A 21 -0.74 26.11 -0.14
CA MET A 21 0.55 26.81 -0.01
C MET A 21 1.18 26.71 1.39
N ALA A 22 0.77 25.73 2.22
CA ALA A 22 1.29 25.56 3.59
C ALA A 22 2.19 24.32 3.81
N LEU A 23 2.34 23.43 2.82
CA LEU A 23 3.33 22.32 2.87
C LEU A 23 4.49 22.50 1.87
N ALA A 24 4.51 23.61 1.12
CA ALA A 24 5.56 23.96 0.16
C ALA A 24 6.70 24.83 0.75
N GLY A 25 6.74 25.01 2.07
CA GLY A 25 7.71 25.88 2.77
C GLY A 25 9.01 25.20 3.20
N PHE A 26 9.10 23.87 3.18
CA PHE A 26 10.33 23.15 3.52
C PHE A 26 11.18 22.90 2.28
N ALA A 27 12.03 23.87 1.96
CA ALA A 27 13.33 23.74 1.31
C ALA A 27 13.64 24.99 0.48
N ARG A 28 14.04 26.07 1.16
CA ARG A 28 14.94 27.06 0.56
C ARG A 28 16.26 27.04 1.34
N ALA A 29 17.36 27.15 0.57
CA ALA A 29 18.79 27.05 0.90
C ALA A 29 19.32 25.59 1.06
N GLN A 30 19.99 24.93 0.08
CA GLN A 30 21.20 25.23 -0.74
C GLN A 30 22.48 25.24 0.13
N GLY A 31 23.61 24.55 -0.14
CA GLY A 31 24.14 23.68 -1.20
C GLY A 31 25.46 23.02 -0.69
N THR A 32 25.90 21.84 -1.18
CA THR A 32 26.89 21.57 -2.28
C THR A 32 28.33 21.21 -1.84
N GLY A 33 28.81 20.02 -2.28
CA GLY A 33 30.21 19.58 -2.47
C GLY A 33 30.94 19.13 -1.19
N GLY A 34 31.68 18.02 -1.08
CA GLY A 34 32.33 17.12 -2.04
C GLY A 34 33.77 16.87 -1.56
N GLY A 35 34.11 15.63 -1.17
CA GLY A 35 35.49 15.11 -1.14
C GLY A 35 36.18 14.85 0.21
N GLY A 36 36.49 13.57 0.47
CA GLY A 36 37.85 13.12 0.82
C GLY A 36 38.29 12.94 2.29
N GLY A 37 38.56 11.67 2.66
CA GLY A 37 39.44 11.23 3.77
C GLY A 37 38.75 11.06 5.13
N GLY A 38 38.88 9.99 5.91
CA GLY A 38 39.80 8.85 5.94
C GLY A 38 40.15 8.54 7.42
N THR A 39 40.20 7.25 7.79
CA THR A 39 40.66 6.64 9.07
C THR A 39 39.67 6.70 10.27
N GLY A 40 39.47 5.66 11.10
CA GLY A 40 40.02 4.30 11.23
C GLY A 40 39.54 3.62 12.54
N GLY A 41 39.64 2.28 12.61
CA GLY A 41 39.52 1.40 13.81
C GLY A 41 38.10 0.92 14.13
N GLY A 42 37.70 -0.37 14.08
CA GLY A 42 38.26 -1.61 14.67
C GLY A 42 37.49 -1.89 15.99
N SER A 43 36.95 -3.05 16.38
CA SER A 43 37.04 -4.47 15.97
C SER A 43 36.11 -5.32 16.88
N GLY A 44 35.66 -6.50 16.40
CA GLY A 44 35.15 -7.65 17.20
C GLY A 44 33.64 -7.67 17.45
N GLY A 45 32.88 -8.74 17.24
CA GLY A 45 33.17 -10.17 17.07
C GLY A 45 32.23 -10.98 17.97
N SER A 46 31.72 -12.13 17.47
CA SER A 46 30.77 -13.09 18.09
C SER A 46 29.29 -12.67 18.10
N GLY A 47 28.30 -13.47 17.69
CA GLY A 47 28.26 -14.92 17.48
C GLY A 47 27.13 -15.49 18.34
N GLY A 48 25.91 -15.54 17.80
CA GLY A 48 24.74 -15.99 18.56
C GLY A 48 23.54 -16.29 17.65
N SER A 49 23.62 -17.43 16.97
CA SER A 49 22.54 -18.04 16.19
C SER A 49 21.44 -18.54 17.14
N GLY A 50 20.40 -17.73 17.32
CA GLY A 50 19.12 -18.14 17.91
C GLY A 50 18.04 -18.19 16.83
N GLY A 51 17.69 -19.40 16.39
CA GLY A 51 16.56 -19.63 15.49
C GLY A 51 15.25 -19.22 16.15
N SER A 52 14.83 -17.98 15.88
CA SER A 52 13.46 -17.54 16.13
C SER A 52 12.69 -17.74 14.84
N THR A 53 11.76 -18.71 14.86
CA THR A 53 10.68 -18.85 13.87
C THR A 53 9.67 -17.73 14.08
N GLY A 54 10.14 -16.48 14.04
CA GLY A 54 9.39 -15.28 14.35
C GLY A 54 8.50 -14.91 13.17
N ASN A 55 7.19 -14.93 13.42
CA ASN A 55 6.11 -14.32 12.65
C ASN A 55 6.59 -13.58 11.40
N ALA A 56 6.55 -14.29 10.28
CA ALA A 56 6.66 -13.69 8.98
C ALA A 56 5.31 -13.00 8.69
N ALA A 57 5.15 -11.80 9.25
CA ALA A 57 4.07 -10.89 8.94
C ALA A 57 4.63 -9.83 8.00
N GLY A 58 4.22 -9.87 6.73
CA GLY A 58 4.51 -8.80 5.79
C GLY A 58 3.32 -7.87 5.69
N GLY A 59 3.56 -6.58 5.81
CA GLY A 59 2.53 -5.56 5.74
C GLY A 59 2.65 -4.58 6.91
N ILE A 60 1.58 -4.43 7.68
CA ILE A 60 1.56 -3.64 8.90
C ILE A 60 1.31 -4.53 10.13
N LEU A 61 1.76 -4.09 11.29
CA LEU A 61 1.44 -4.68 12.59
C LEU A 61 0.70 -3.63 13.42
N VAL A 62 -0.46 -3.97 13.94
CA VAL A 62 -1.21 -3.12 14.88
C VAL A 62 -1.01 -3.69 16.28
N ASP A 63 -0.38 -2.93 17.16
CA ASP A 63 -0.18 -3.38 18.54
C ASP A 63 -1.42 -3.17 19.43
N ALA A 64 -1.36 -3.67 20.67
CA ALA A 64 -2.48 -3.60 21.61
C ALA A 64 -2.89 -2.15 21.99
N ALA A 65 -2.03 -1.16 21.73
CA ALA A 65 -2.34 0.25 21.91
C ALA A 65 -2.94 0.89 20.64
N GLY A 66 -3.16 0.11 19.57
CA GLY A 66 -3.68 0.58 18.29
C GLY A 66 -2.63 1.25 17.40
N VAL A 67 -1.34 1.10 17.71
CA VAL A 67 -0.27 1.73 16.93
C VAL A 67 0.10 0.86 15.73
N VAL A 68 0.02 1.46 14.54
CA VAL A 68 0.40 0.85 13.27
C VAL A 68 1.91 0.93 13.08
N LYS A 69 2.56 -0.22 12.87
CA LYS A 69 3.99 -0.34 12.60
C LYS A 69 4.22 -1.02 11.25
N PRO A 70 4.99 -0.43 10.33
CA PRO A 70 5.31 -1.06 9.06
C PRO A 70 6.24 -2.26 9.28
N MET A 71 5.87 -3.41 8.71
CA MET A 71 6.64 -4.66 8.66
C MET A 71 6.82 -5.08 7.19
N PHE A 72 7.37 -4.19 6.37
CA PHE A 72 7.65 -4.51 4.98
C PHE A 72 8.97 -5.29 4.88
N HIS A 73 8.89 -6.62 4.85
CA HIS A 73 10.04 -7.48 4.58
C HIS A 73 10.55 -7.27 3.14
N GLN A 74 11.87 -7.15 3.01
CA GLN A 74 12.56 -7.36 1.74
C GLN A 74 12.89 -8.85 1.64
N ASP A 75 12.31 -9.53 0.64
CA ASP A 75 12.58 -10.95 0.39
C ASP A 75 14.07 -11.13 0.02
N ALA A 76 14.83 -11.75 0.92
CA ALA A 76 16.28 -11.93 0.79
C ALA A 76 16.65 -13.24 0.06
N SER A 77 15.71 -14.15 -0.19
CA SER A 77 15.95 -15.55 -0.63
C SER A 77 15.31 -15.89 -1.98
N GLY A 78 15.27 -14.91 -2.90
CA GLY A 78 14.45 -14.93 -4.12
C GLY A 78 14.62 -16.08 -5.14
N ARG A 79 15.63 -16.96 -5.06
CA ARG A 79 15.74 -18.15 -5.95
C ARG A 79 15.22 -19.44 -5.32
N LEU A 80 15.46 -19.67 -4.03
CA LEU A 80 14.97 -20.86 -3.33
C LEU A 80 13.47 -20.73 -3.05
N ASP A 81 13.04 -19.52 -2.66
CA ASP A 81 11.63 -19.27 -2.39
C ASP A 81 10.76 -19.33 -3.63
N ARG A 82 11.29 -18.97 -4.81
CA ARG A 82 10.55 -19.12 -6.06
C ARG A 82 10.29 -20.59 -6.40
N LYS A 83 11.31 -21.45 -6.32
CA LYS A 83 11.13 -22.90 -6.56
C LYS A 83 10.15 -23.53 -5.57
N ARG A 84 10.25 -23.14 -4.30
CA ARG A 84 9.32 -23.58 -3.26
C ARG A 84 7.87 -23.19 -3.60
N ARG A 85 7.65 -21.95 -4.07
CA ARG A 85 6.33 -21.47 -4.49
C ARG A 85 5.81 -22.19 -5.73
N GLU A 86 6.66 -22.45 -6.71
CA GLU A 86 6.33 -23.24 -7.91
C GLU A 86 5.82 -24.65 -7.53
N GLU A 87 6.53 -25.34 -6.62
CA GLU A 87 6.13 -26.67 -6.14
C GLU A 87 4.83 -26.65 -5.32
N LEU A 88 4.67 -25.67 -4.43
CA LEU A 88 3.46 -25.52 -3.63
C LEU A 88 2.23 -25.28 -4.50
N ALA A 89 2.33 -24.37 -5.47
CA ALA A 89 1.25 -24.12 -6.41
C ALA A 89 0.92 -25.35 -7.26
N GLY A 90 1.94 -26.10 -7.70
CA GLY A 90 1.74 -27.35 -8.44
C GLY A 90 1.01 -28.43 -7.66
N ARG A 91 1.07 -28.41 -6.33
CA ARG A 91 0.35 -29.36 -5.45
C ARG A 91 -1.03 -28.87 -5.03
N GLN A 92 -1.20 -27.56 -4.86
CA GLN A 92 -2.38 -26.98 -4.23
C GLN A 92 -3.41 -26.42 -5.22
N LEU A 93 -3.00 -26.15 -6.47
CA LEU A 93 -3.88 -25.56 -7.47
C LEU A 93 -4.16 -26.53 -8.61
N PRO A 94 -5.38 -26.50 -9.18
CA PRO A 94 -5.68 -27.15 -10.45
C PRO A 94 -4.72 -26.73 -11.57
N ALA A 95 -4.44 -27.65 -12.50
CA ALA A 95 -3.44 -27.48 -13.54
C ALA A 95 -3.78 -26.33 -14.54
N ASP A 96 -5.04 -26.00 -14.70
CA ASP A 96 -5.54 -24.89 -15.51
C ASP A 96 -5.39 -23.53 -14.80
N VAL A 97 -5.62 -23.48 -13.48
CA VAL A 97 -5.42 -22.28 -12.65
C VAL A 97 -3.93 -21.94 -12.54
N ASN A 98 -3.08 -22.96 -12.42
CA ASN A 98 -1.64 -22.79 -12.30
C ASN A 98 -0.95 -22.27 -13.58
N ARG A 99 -1.66 -22.25 -14.72
CA ARG A 99 -1.15 -21.65 -15.96
C ARG A 99 -1.28 -20.14 -15.94
N HIS A 100 -0.32 -19.46 -16.56
CA HIS A 100 -0.42 -18.03 -16.85
C HIS A 100 -1.48 -17.78 -17.93
N SER A 101 -2.38 -16.82 -17.68
CA SER A 101 -3.36 -16.31 -18.63
C SER A 101 -3.32 -14.80 -18.67
N ARG A 102 -3.27 -14.23 -19.88
CA ARG A 102 -3.37 -12.76 -20.07
C ARG A 102 -4.79 -12.24 -19.83
N MET A 103 -5.79 -13.12 -19.90
CA MET A 103 -7.21 -12.79 -19.82
C MET A 103 -7.98 -13.98 -19.25
N ARG A 104 -7.83 -14.22 -17.94
CA ARG A 104 -8.68 -15.17 -17.23
C ARG A 104 -10.02 -14.53 -16.96
N MET A 105 -11.08 -15.24 -17.29
CA MET A 105 -12.46 -14.80 -17.13
C MET A 105 -13.08 -15.54 -15.95
N VAL A 106 -13.67 -14.79 -15.02
CA VAL A 106 -14.37 -15.33 -13.85
C VAL A 106 -15.81 -14.81 -13.90
N SER A 107 -16.76 -15.70 -14.16
CA SER A 107 -18.20 -15.41 -14.09
C SER A 107 -18.62 -15.30 -12.63
N LEU A 108 -19.21 -14.17 -12.25
CA LEU A 108 -19.67 -13.91 -10.89
C LEU A 108 -20.87 -14.79 -10.50
N PRO A 109 -21.90 -14.98 -11.36
CA PRO A 109 -22.98 -15.92 -11.07
C PRO A 109 -22.51 -17.37 -10.92
N ARG A 110 -21.58 -17.83 -11.77
CA ARG A 110 -21.03 -19.19 -11.65
C ARG A 110 -20.16 -19.36 -10.41
N LEU A 111 -19.41 -18.32 -10.06
CA LEU A 111 -18.65 -18.27 -8.81
C LEU A 111 -19.61 -18.35 -7.62
N GLU A 112 -20.67 -17.56 -7.58
CA GLU A 112 -21.70 -17.62 -6.53
C GLU A 112 -22.33 -19.01 -6.39
N ALA A 113 -22.66 -19.65 -7.51
CA ALA A 113 -23.19 -21.02 -7.50
C ALA A 113 -22.18 -22.03 -6.92
N ALA A 114 -20.90 -21.92 -7.28
CA ALA A 114 -19.84 -22.79 -6.74
C ALA A 114 -19.60 -22.56 -5.24
N LEU A 115 -19.71 -21.30 -4.78
CA LEU A 115 -19.67 -20.96 -3.36
C LEU A 115 -20.85 -21.59 -2.62
N GLY A 116 -22.07 -21.47 -3.17
CA GLY A 116 -23.28 -22.06 -2.59
C GLY A 116 -23.17 -23.58 -2.37
N GLN A 117 -22.55 -24.29 -3.33
CA GLN A 117 -22.28 -25.73 -3.21
C GLN A 117 -21.28 -26.02 -2.07
N SER A 118 -20.15 -25.30 -2.05
CA SER A 118 -19.12 -25.49 -1.01
C SER A 118 -19.65 -25.21 0.40
N LEU A 119 -20.49 -24.17 0.56
CA LEU A 119 -21.14 -23.85 1.82
C LEU A 119 -22.16 -24.91 2.24
N GLY A 120 -22.97 -25.42 1.30
CA GLY A 120 -23.95 -26.49 1.55
C GLY A 120 -23.29 -27.78 2.05
N ASP A 121 -22.15 -28.13 1.45
CA ASP A 121 -21.38 -29.33 1.79
C ASP A 121 -20.50 -29.16 3.04
N LYS A 122 -20.49 -27.97 3.65
CA LYS A 122 -19.63 -27.58 4.78
C LYS A 122 -18.14 -27.86 4.53
N GLN A 123 -17.72 -27.76 3.28
CA GLN A 123 -16.32 -27.96 2.89
C GLN A 123 -15.56 -26.63 3.00
N PRO A 124 -14.25 -26.68 3.32
CA PRO A 124 -13.42 -25.49 3.26
C PRO A 124 -13.38 -24.97 1.82
N LEU A 125 -13.39 -23.65 1.67
CA LEU A 125 -13.37 -23.03 0.35
C LEU A 125 -12.06 -23.37 -0.39
N PRO A 126 -12.12 -23.96 -1.59
CA PRO A 126 -10.92 -24.22 -2.40
C PRO A 126 -10.11 -22.93 -2.64
N ARG A 127 -8.78 -23.04 -2.67
CA ARG A 127 -7.87 -21.89 -2.78
C ARG A 127 -8.11 -21.10 -4.06
N GLU A 128 -8.41 -21.80 -5.14
CA GLU A 128 -8.74 -21.23 -6.45
C GLU A 128 -10.02 -20.40 -6.40
N LEU A 129 -11.03 -20.75 -5.60
CA LEU A 129 -12.22 -19.91 -5.43
C LEU A 129 -11.92 -18.72 -4.51
N ALA A 130 -11.19 -18.96 -3.41
CA ALA A 130 -10.79 -17.92 -2.46
C ALA A 130 -9.95 -16.81 -3.10
N HIS A 131 -9.18 -17.12 -4.15
CA HIS A 131 -8.30 -16.17 -4.85
C HIS A 131 -8.72 -15.90 -6.30
N LEU A 132 -10.01 -16.04 -6.64
CA LEU A 132 -10.56 -15.71 -7.96
C LEU A 132 -9.76 -16.32 -9.13
N ALA A 133 -9.38 -17.59 -8.97
CA ALA A 133 -8.54 -18.35 -9.87
C ALA A 133 -7.21 -17.66 -10.19
N GLY A 134 -6.58 -17.00 -9.21
CA GLY A 134 -5.30 -16.32 -9.37
C GLY A 134 -5.36 -15.03 -10.17
N LEU A 135 -6.55 -14.43 -10.33
CA LEU A 135 -6.73 -13.14 -10.99
C LEU A 135 -5.97 -12.06 -10.21
N GLN A 136 -5.11 -11.30 -10.89
CA GLN A 136 -4.25 -10.30 -10.23
C GLN A 136 -4.80 -8.90 -10.30
N ARG A 137 -5.59 -8.63 -11.34
CA ARG A 137 -6.16 -7.32 -11.62
C ARG A 137 -7.41 -7.49 -12.48
N ILE A 138 -8.40 -6.65 -12.24
CA ILE A 138 -9.59 -6.54 -13.08
C ILE A 138 -9.29 -5.49 -14.14
N ASP A 139 -9.07 -5.93 -15.38
CA ASP A 139 -8.89 -5.04 -16.53
C ASP A 139 -10.21 -4.79 -17.26
N TYR A 140 -11.11 -5.80 -17.24
CA TYR A 140 -12.37 -5.76 -17.97
C TYR A 140 -13.51 -6.32 -17.12
N VAL A 141 -14.70 -5.78 -17.36
CA VAL A 141 -15.97 -6.32 -16.90
C VAL A 141 -16.85 -6.52 -18.13
N PHE A 142 -17.22 -7.77 -18.40
CA PHE A 142 -18.12 -8.13 -19.50
C PHE A 142 -19.52 -8.40 -18.93
N ALA A 143 -20.51 -7.69 -19.45
CA ALA A 143 -21.92 -7.94 -19.14
C ALA A 143 -22.56 -8.69 -20.32
N TYR A 144 -23.18 -9.83 -20.03
CA TYR A 144 -23.91 -10.65 -21.00
C TYR A 144 -25.39 -10.73 -20.59
N PRO A 145 -26.23 -9.76 -20.99
CA PRO A 145 -27.62 -9.69 -20.52
C PRO A 145 -28.47 -10.89 -20.92
N ALA A 146 -28.24 -11.46 -22.11
CA ALA A 146 -28.97 -12.61 -22.63
C ALA A 146 -28.71 -13.86 -21.78
N GLU A 147 -27.45 -14.07 -21.38
CA GLU A 147 -27.03 -15.17 -20.51
C GLU A 147 -27.23 -14.86 -19.02
N ARG A 148 -27.59 -13.62 -18.68
CA ARG A 148 -27.62 -13.08 -17.31
C ARG A 148 -26.28 -13.27 -16.59
N ASP A 149 -25.18 -13.11 -17.34
CA ASP A 149 -23.83 -13.30 -16.83
C ASP A 149 -23.09 -11.97 -16.67
N LEU A 150 -22.25 -11.90 -15.64
CA LEU A 150 -21.34 -10.80 -15.37
C LEU A 150 -19.96 -11.38 -15.09
N VAL A 151 -19.00 -11.05 -15.95
CA VAL A 151 -17.68 -11.67 -15.96
C VAL A 151 -16.61 -10.62 -15.69
N ILE A 152 -15.79 -10.83 -14.67
CA ILE A 152 -14.57 -10.05 -14.46
C ILE A 152 -13.40 -10.73 -15.18
N ALA A 153 -12.51 -9.93 -15.78
CA ALA A 153 -11.39 -10.49 -16.52
C ALA A 153 -10.12 -9.66 -16.42
N GLY A 154 -8.99 -10.36 -16.55
CA GLY A 154 -7.67 -9.74 -16.51
C GLY A 154 -6.53 -10.76 -16.43
N PRO A 155 -5.29 -10.30 -16.16
CA PRO A 155 -4.13 -11.17 -16.03
C PRO A 155 -4.24 -12.04 -14.78
N ALA A 156 -3.89 -13.32 -14.93
CA ALA A 156 -3.94 -14.30 -13.87
C ALA A 156 -2.85 -15.36 -14.05
N GLU A 157 -2.42 -15.98 -12.97
CA GLU A 157 -1.44 -17.09 -13.01
C GLU A 157 -1.55 -17.96 -11.76
N GLY A 158 -0.73 -19.01 -11.69
CA GLY A 158 -0.54 -19.76 -10.45
C GLY A 158 0.04 -18.89 -9.35
N PHE A 159 -0.47 -19.08 -8.13
CA PHE A 159 -0.08 -18.30 -6.96
C PHE A 159 0.29 -19.21 -5.79
N ALA A 160 1.08 -18.68 -4.88
CA ALA A 160 1.41 -19.31 -3.61
C ALA A 160 1.59 -18.24 -2.55
N GLU A 161 1.43 -18.62 -1.28
CA GLU A 161 1.71 -17.73 -0.17
C GLU A 161 3.22 -17.40 -0.12
N ASP A 162 3.54 -16.11 0.04
CA ASP A 162 4.89 -15.67 0.38
C ASP A 162 5.19 -15.94 1.86
N GLY A 163 6.42 -15.60 2.29
CA GLY A 163 6.77 -15.71 3.71
C GLY A 163 5.79 -14.93 4.61
N ALA A 164 5.20 -13.86 4.10
CA ALA A 164 4.23 -13.02 4.80
C ALA A 164 2.78 -13.55 4.79
N GLY A 165 2.53 -14.73 4.22
CA GLY A 165 1.18 -15.30 4.11
C GLY A 165 0.33 -14.68 3.00
N ARG A 166 0.91 -13.86 2.11
CA ARG A 166 0.18 -13.22 1.01
C ARG A 166 0.23 -14.10 -0.23
N ALA A 167 -0.93 -14.32 -0.84
CA ALA A 167 -1.00 -15.02 -2.13
C ALA A 167 -0.39 -14.16 -3.25
N ILE A 168 0.78 -14.55 -3.73
CA ILE A 168 1.48 -13.88 -4.82
C ILE A 168 1.65 -14.79 -6.03
N GLY A 169 1.52 -14.21 -7.22
CA GLY A 169 1.78 -14.86 -8.49
C GLY A 169 3.23 -15.33 -8.59
N ILE A 170 3.42 -16.54 -9.10
CA ILE A 170 4.72 -17.21 -9.16
C ILE A 170 5.67 -16.50 -10.12
N THR A 171 5.18 -16.12 -11.30
CA THR A 171 6.01 -15.52 -12.35
C THR A 171 6.15 -14.02 -12.16
N SER A 172 5.03 -13.32 -11.92
CA SER A 172 5.01 -11.86 -11.89
C SER A 172 5.31 -11.26 -10.51
N GLY A 173 5.14 -12.04 -9.43
CA GLY A 173 5.19 -11.52 -8.06
C GLY A 173 4.03 -10.60 -7.68
N ARG A 174 3.00 -10.48 -8.52
CA ARG A 174 1.82 -9.65 -8.24
C ARG A 174 0.88 -10.38 -7.29
N PRO A 175 0.22 -9.70 -6.33
CA PRO A 175 -0.76 -10.33 -5.47
C PRO A 175 -1.95 -10.86 -6.28
N ALA A 176 -2.48 -12.01 -5.88
CA ALA A 176 -3.76 -12.52 -6.37
C ALA A 176 -4.90 -11.83 -5.60
N LEU A 177 -5.98 -11.49 -6.30
CA LEU A 177 -7.17 -10.89 -5.72
C LEU A 177 -7.89 -11.91 -4.84
N ARG A 178 -8.36 -11.46 -3.68
CA ARG A 178 -9.10 -12.29 -2.72
C ARG A 178 -10.60 -12.08 -2.88
N LEU A 179 -11.35 -13.16 -2.77
CA LEU A 179 -12.81 -13.13 -2.84
C LEU A 179 -13.41 -12.27 -1.73
N GLU A 180 -12.87 -12.35 -0.51
CA GLU A 180 -13.40 -11.57 0.62
C GLU A 180 -13.24 -10.05 0.42
N ASP A 181 -12.12 -9.62 -0.13
CA ASP A 181 -11.85 -8.22 -0.46
C ASP A 181 -12.82 -7.72 -1.53
N LEU A 182 -13.06 -8.52 -2.57
CA LEU A 182 -14.06 -8.23 -3.59
C LEU A 182 -15.47 -8.12 -2.99
N LEU A 183 -15.84 -9.05 -2.10
CA LEU A 183 -17.14 -9.04 -1.43
C LEU A 183 -17.33 -7.83 -0.53
N VAL A 184 -16.30 -7.46 0.25
CA VAL A 184 -16.33 -6.27 1.10
C VAL A 184 -16.50 -5.03 0.23
N ALA A 185 -15.69 -4.88 -0.82
CA ALA A 185 -15.79 -3.74 -1.73
C ALA A 185 -17.19 -3.60 -2.36
N LEU A 186 -17.76 -4.71 -2.87
CA LEU A 186 -19.09 -4.71 -3.48
C LEU A 186 -20.19 -4.40 -2.45
N ARG A 187 -20.13 -4.98 -1.25
CA ARG A 187 -21.12 -4.75 -0.18
C ARG A 187 -21.06 -3.33 0.36
N SER A 188 -19.86 -2.79 0.54
CA SER A 188 -19.64 -1.42 0.99
C SER A 188 -20.23 -0.41 0.01
N PHE A 189 -20.03 -0.65 -1.30
CA PHE A 189 -20.66 0.15 -2.34
C PHE A 189 -22.19 0.02 -2.33
N GLY A 190 -22.71 -1.22 -2.31
CA GLY A 190 -24.15 -1.48 -2.34
C GLY A 190 -24.93 -0.95 -1.12
N ARG A 191 -24.28 -0.87 0.04
CA ARG A 191 -24.86 -0.29 1.27
C ARG A 191 -24.75 1.24 1.32
N GLY A 192 -24.08 1.87 0.35
CA GLY A 192 -23.86 3.31 0.36
C GLY A 192 -23.02 3.80 1.54
N GLN A 193 -22.04 3.01 2.00
CA GLN A 193 -21.18 3.34 3.16
C GLN A 193 -20.25 4.55 2.94
N GLY A 194 -20.43 5.29 1.85
CA GLY A 194 -19.62 6.44 1.48
C GLY A 194 -18.41 6.06 0.65
N MET A 195 -17.47 6.99 0.54
CA MET A 195 -16.23 6.80 -0.21
C MET A 195 -15.26 5.94 0.61
N ILE A 196 -14.77 4.86 -0.02
CA ILE A 196 -13.69 4.04 0.53
C ILE A 196 -12.43 4.92 0.63
N ARG A 197 -11.94 5.14 1.84
CA ARG A 197 -10.76 5.97 2.11
C ARG A 197 -10.02 5.49 3.35
N CYS A 198 -8.70 5.57 3.29
CA CYS A 198 -7.82 5.62 4.45
C CYS A 198 -7.20 7.01 4.52
N SER A 199 -7.08 7.57 5.73
CA SER A 199 -6.41 8.84 5.99
C SER A 199 -5.45 8.65 7.15
N ILE A 200 -4.25 9.22 7.02
CA ILE A 200 -3.26 9.29 8.09
C ILE A 200 -2.99 10.78 8.25
N ASP A 201 -3.54 11.34 9.31
CA ASP A 201 -3.57 12.77 9.54
C ASP A 201 -2.73 13.13 10.78
N PRO A 202 -1.89 14.17 10.73
CA PRO A 202 -1.16 14.61 11.90
C PRO A 202 -2.14 15.09 12.96
N ASN A 203 -1.81 14.84 14.23
CA ASN A 203 -2.58 15.40 15.33
C ASN A 203 -2.56 16.94 15.23
N PRO A 204 -3.72 17.62 15.22
CA PRO A 204 -3.79 19.07 14.99
C PRO A 204 -2.97 19.90 16.00
N ALA A 205 -2.92 19.48 17.26
CA ALA A 205 -2.13 20.17 18.29
C ALA A 205 -0.62 20.02 18.01
N LYS A 206 -0.18 18.80 17.66
CA LYS A 206 1.21 18.53 17.29
C LYS A 206 1.63 19.23 16.00
N LEU A 207 0.71 19.36 15.05
CA LEU A 207 0.95 20.12 13.83
C LEU A 207 1.20 21.61 14.13
N ALA A 208 0.45 22.21 15.05
CA ALA A 208 0.68 23.59 15.46
C ALA A 208 2.03 23.78 16.17
N GLU A 209 2.39 22.86 17.08
CA GLU A 209 3.73 22.83 17.72
C GLU A 209 4.84 22.72 16.68
N PHE A 210 4.67 21.82 15.70
CA PHE A 210 5.59 21.63 14.59
C PHE A 210 5.76 22.91 13.79
N MET A 211 4.68 23.55 13.35
CA MET A 211 4.75 24.80 12.59
C MET A 211 5.47 25.91 13.35
N ALA A 212 5.23 26.04 14.66
CA ALA A 212 5.92 27.01 15.50
C ALA A 212 7.42 26.70 15.65
N PHE A 213 7.78 25.41 15.77
CA PHE A 213 9.18 24.98 15.82
C PHE A 213 9.91 25.32 14.52
N VAL A 214 9.31 24.96 13.38
CA VAL A 214 9.86 25.21 12.04
C VAL A 214 10.14 26.70 11.80
N GLN A 215 9.23 27.57 12.19
CA GLN A 215 9.42 29.02 12.10
C GLN A 215 10.63 29.50 12.90
N ARG A 216 10.95 28.85 14.03
CA ARG A 216 12.08 29.19 14.90
C ARG A 216 13.43 28.76 14.33
N ILE A 217 13.49 27.62 13.65
CA ILE A 217 14.74 27.03 13.12
C ILE A 217 15.06 27.43 11.68
N ASN A 218 14.18 28.17 10.98
CA ASN A 218 14.45 28.71 9.63
C ASN A 218 15.66 29.69 9.55
N GLY A 219 16.39 29.93 10.65
CA GLY A 219 17.64 30.69 10.69
C GLY A 219 18.90 29.81 10.68
N GLY A 220 19.22 29.21 9.53
CA GLY A 220 20.56 28.70 9.14
C GLY A 220 21.38 27.92 10.18
N GLY A 221 21.28 26.58 10.18
CA GLY A 221 22.12 25.69 10.98
C GLY A 221 23.12 24.85 10.17
N THR A 222 24.22 24.43 10.81
CA THR A 222 25.17 23.40 10.35
C THR A 222 24.53 22.02 10.08
N PHE A 223 25.24 21.10 9.40
CA PHE A 223 24.73 19.76 9.07
C PHE A 223 24.36 18.91 10.30
N ASP A 224 25.17 18.96 11.37
CA ASP A 224 24.86 18.23 12.61
C ASP A 224 23.60 18.77 13.29
N SER A 225 23.42 20.10 13.28
CA SER A 225 22.16 20.70 13.73
C SER A 225 20.98 20.30 12.85
N ALA A 226 21.16 20.07 11.55
CA ALA A 226 20.06 19.63 10.68
C ALA A 226 19.57 18.22 11.04
N LYS A 227 20.48 17.27 11.33
CA LYS A 227 20.08 15.92 11.77
C LYS A 227 19.34 15.95 13.10
N VAL A 228 19.84 16.73 14.07
CA VAL A 228 19.18 16.92 15.37
C VAL A 228 17.82 17.60 15.20
N GLN A 229 17.73 18.63 14.36
CA GLN A 229 16.46 19.31 14.03
C GLN A 229 15.46 18.34 13.39
N HIS A 230 15.89 17.46 12.48
CA HIS A 230 15.00 16.45 11.89
C HIS A 230 14.46 15.44 12.91
N GLN A 231 15.29 15.02 13.87
CA GLN A 231 14.84 14.15 14.96
C GLN A 231 13.82 14.87 15.84
N GLN A 232 14.09 16.11 16.23
CA GLN A 232 13.17 16.94 17.01
C GLN A 232 11.85 17.19 16.26
N MET A 233 11.91 17.43 14.95
CA MET A 233 10.72 17.57 14.09
C MET A 233 9.86 16.30 14.11
N ALA A 234 10.48 15.13 14.04
CA ALA A 234 9.78 13.84 14.09
C ALA A 234 9.17 13.59 15.48
N GLU A 235 9.89 13.92 16.55
CA GLU A 235 9.41 13.80 17.94
C GLU A 235 8.21 14.72 18.20
N ILE A 236 8.24 15.96 17.69
CA ILE A 236 7.13 16.91 17.86
C ILE A 236 5.89 16.44 17.11
N LEU A 237 6.03 16.02 15.84
CA LEU A 237 4.89 15.51 15.07
C LEU A 237 4.29 14.25 15.69
N GLY A 238 5.13 13.36 16.21
CA GLY A 238 4.72 12.17 16.94
C GLY A 238 3.83 11.23 16.11
N LEU A 239 2.99 10.47 16.81
CA LEU A 239 2.03 9.57 16.19
C LEU A 239 0.92 10.36 15.47
N GLN A 240 0.49 9.79 14.34
CA GLN A 240 -0.55 10.36 13.50
C GLN A 240 -1.82 9.50 13.62
N ASP A 241 -2.97 10.15 13.46
CA ASP A 241 -4.26 9.49 13.57
C ASP A 241 -4.58 8.77 12.26
N VAL A 242 -4.83 7.46 12.35
CA VAL A 242 -5.23 6.63 11.21
C VAL A 242 -6.74 6.45 11.24
N SER A 243 -7.42 6.82 10.16
CA SER A 243 -8.87 6.66 10.02
C SER A 243 -9.21 5.96 8.71
N VAL A 244 -10.16 5.01 8.80
CA VAL A 244 -10.70 4.28 7.65
C VAL A 244 -12.19 4.55 7.55
N SER A 245 -12.67 4.86 6.34
CA SER A 245 -14.09 5.09 6.06
C SER A 245 -14.51 4.33 4.80
N GLY A 246 -15.82 4.05 4.69
CA GLY A 246 -16.39 3.39 3.53
C GLY A 246 -16.40 1.87 3.58
N VAL A 247 -15.71 1.25 4.54
CA VAL A 247 -15.68 -0.21 4.74
C VAL A 247 -15.80 -0.56 6.23
N PRO A 248 -16.22 -1.78 6.59
CA PRO A 248 -16.21 -2.24 7.98
C PRO A 248 -14.80 -2.19 8.57
N GLY A 249 -14.62 -1.54 9.72
CA GLY A 249 -13.31 -1.36 10.35
C GLY A 249 -12.68 -2.65 10.88
N ASP A 250 -13.47 -3.69 11.06
CA ASP A 250 -13.08 -5.05 11.45
C ASP A 250 -12.81 -5.98 10.26
N SER A 251 -12.85 -5.44 9.03
CA SER A 251 -12.54 -6.22 7.83
C SER A 251 -11.04 -6.20 7.53
N GLN A 252 -10.54 -7.30 6.97
CA GLN A 252 -9.20 -7.35 6.39
C GLN A 252 -8.99 -6.31 5.29
N PHE A 253 -10.06 -5.93 4.57
CA PHE A 253 -9.99 -4.88 3.58
C PHE A 253 -9.62 -3.53 4.20
N ALA A 254 -10.10 -3.22 5.41
CA ALA A 254 -9.71 -2.02 6.14
C ALA A 254 -8.22 -2.03 6.49
N GLU A 255 -7.70 -3.17 6.95
CA GLU A 255 -6.26 -3.36 7.21
C GLU A 255 -5.44 -3.15 5.93
N LEU A 256 -5.88 -3.72 4.80
CA LEU A 256 -5.23 -3.56 3.50
C LEU A 256 -5.19 -2.09 3.04
N LEU A 257 -6.25 -1.32 3.30
CA LEU A 257 -6.28 0.12 2.99
C LEU A 257 -5.23 0.89 3.80
N VAL A 258 -5.08 0.56 5.08
CA VAL A 258 -4.05 1.16 5.94
C VAL A 258 -2.66 0.76 5.48
N GLU A 259 -2.43 -0.53 5.19
CA GLU A 259 -1.15 -1.01 4.66
C GLU A 259 -0.76 -0.27 3.38
N ALA A 260 -1.72 -0.13 2.45
CA ALA A 260 -1.51 0.55 1.20
C ALA A 260 -1.13 2.02 1.40
N ASP A 261 -1.85 2.77 2.24
CA ASP A 261 -1.54 4.19 2.47
C ASP A 261 -0.19 4.37 3.19
N VAL A 262 0.10 3.57 4.23
CA VAL A 262 1.40 3.58 4.92
C VAL A 262 2.54 3.33 3.92
N ARG A 263 2.41 2.31 3.08
CA ARG A 263 3.40 1.97 2.06
C ARG A 263 3.54 3.06 1.01
N MET A 264 2.44 3.66 0.56
CA MET A 264 2.46 4.77 -0.39
C MET A 264 3.17 6.00 0.20
N LYS A 265 2.96 6.31 1.48
CA LYS A 265 3.66 7.40 2.16
C LYS A 265 5.16 7.11 2.28
N HIS A 266 5.55 5.90 2.69
CA HIS A 266 6.95 5.47 2.72
C HIS A 266 7.65 5.63 1.36
N VAL A 267 6.97 5.21 0.29
CA VAL A 267 7.46 5.37 -1.09
C VAL A 267 7.58 6.85 -1.47
N ALA A 268 6.61 7.68 -1.09
CA ALA A 268 6.60 9.11 -1.38
C ALA A 268 7.77 9.87 -0.70
N ILE A 269 8.11 9.51 0.54
CA ILE A 269 9.24 10.11 1.26
C ILE A 269 10.58 9.42 0.97
N GLY A 270 10.57 8.30 0.25
CA GLY A 270 11.77 7.60 -0.20
C GLY A 270 12.38 6.64 0.83
N LEU A 271 11.63 6.25 1.86
CA LEU A 271 12.01 5.16 2.76
C LEU A 271 11.92 3.81 2.04
N ASP A 272 10.86 3.61 1.26
CA ASP A 272 10.67 2.41 0.45
C ASP A 272 10.93 2.71 -1.03
N ARG A 273 11.68 1.84 -1.69
CA ARG A 273 11.99 1.96 -3.12
C ARG A 273 11.29 0.86 -3.91
N PRO A 274 10.26 1.20 -4.71
CA PRO A 274 9.66 0.20 -5.59
C PRO A 274 10.68 -0.24 -6.65
N PRO A 275 10.59 -1.49 -7.15
CA PRO A 275 11.51 -2.05 -8.15
C PRO A 275 11.22 -1.50 -9.56
N LEU A 276 11.06 -0.18 -9.68
CA LEU A 276 10.75 0.52 -10.91
C LEU A 276 11.99 1.29 -11.37
N LYS A 277 12.46 1.00 -12.59
CA LYS A 277 13.62 1.67 -13.17
C LYS A 277 13.37 3.17 -13.29
N GLY A 278 14.28 3.98 -12.74
CA GLY A 278 14.19 5.44 -12.81
C GLY A 278 13.15 6.07 -11.86
N PHE A 279 12.60 5.30 -10.92
CA PHE A 279 11.69 5.84 -9.91
C PHE A 279 12.37 6.91 -9.04
N ARG A 280 11.68 8.03 -8.85
CA ARG A 280 12.07 9.12 -7.94
C ARG A 280 10.95 9.37 -6.96
N SER A 281 11.26 9.40 -5.67
CA SER A 281 10.29 9.73 -4.62
C SER A 281 9.88 11.22 -4.73
N HIS A 282 8.72 11.56 -4.17
CA HIS A 282 8.26 12.95 -4.13
C HIS A 282 9.29 13.85 -3.45
N LEU A 283 9.84 13.39 -2.32
CA LEU A 283 10.88 14.12 -1.59
C LEU A 283 12.13 14.39 -2.47
N ALA A 284 12.56 13.40 -3.25
CA ALA A 284 13.69 13.54 -4.16
C ALA A 284 13.42 14.54 -5.30
N MET A 285 12.17 14.68 -5.74
CA MET A 285 11.79 15.65 -6.77
C MET A 285 11.73 17.09 -6.22
N VAL A 286 11.17 17.27 -5.02
CA VAL A 286 11.13 18.57 -4.35
C VAL A 286 12.55 19.08 -4.05
N GLY A 287 13.46 18.20 -3.62
CA GLY A 287 14.87 18.55 -3.40
C GLY A 287 15.67 18.89 -4.66
N ALA A 288 15.25 18.42 -5.84
CA ALA A 288 15.97 18.62 -7.10
C ALA A 288 15.58 19.92 -7.85
N GLY A 289 14.48 20.58 -7.47
CA GLY A 289 14.01 21.83 -8.07
C GLY A 289 14.87 23.07 -7.76
N ALA A 290 15.88 22.94 -6.89
CA ALA A 290 16.76 24.04 -6.48
C ALA A 290 18.05 24.18 -7.32
N ARG A 291 18.17 23.47 -8.44
CA ARG A 291 19.30 23.61 -9.39
C ARG A 291 18.79 23.88 -10.80
N ARG A 292 18.46 25.14 -11.07
CA ARG A 292 18.57 25.76 -12.40
C ARG A 292 19.11 27.17 -12.22
#